data_AF-A0A0A8Z7R3-F1
#
_entry.id   AF-A0A0A8Z7R3-F1
#
_cell.length_a   1.000
_cell.length_b   1.000
_cell.length_c   1.000
_cell.angle_alpha   90.00
_cell.angle_beta   90.00
_cell.angle_gamma   90.00
#
_symmetry.space_group_name_H-M   'P 1'
#
loop_
_entity.id
_entity.type
_entity.pdbx_description
1 polymer ?
#
loop_
_entity_poly.entity_id
_entity_poly.type
_entity_poly.pdbx_seq_one_letter_code
_entity_poly.pdbx_strand_id
1 'polypeptide(L)'
;MHKTKSLPVTDAIGEQGGKLSPCQSREVSDGGRVRTSDKPVSAALQPNEHSLHLGQTSVGQLPSAFTKHWKSDADVLHSCLENKEICMEAACALYRQRKLTFQPTKRDRATELAEFLLDGNLQGPLKRTTEELMKHDPQAHNFLEKMVLRYSEQLFDIYMNKRDPFFR
;
A
#
# COMPACT_ATOMS: atom_id res chain seq x y z
N MET A 1 50.29 46.79 10.20
CA MET A 1 49.36 46.66 11.35
C MET A 1 48.51 45.43 11.05
N HIS A 2 48.79 44.21 11.54
CA HIS A 2 48.88 43.74 12.94
C HIS A 2 47.52 43.96 13.65
N LYS A 3 46.89 42.99 14.35
CA LYS A 3 47.38 41.78 15.07
C LYS A 3 46.16 40.82 15.27
N THR A 4 46.09 39.57 14.75
CA THR A 4 46.61 38.27 15.27
C THR A 4 45.61 37.42 16.10
N LYS A 5 45.28 36.21 15.58
CA LYS A 5 44.95 34.89 16.22
C LYS A 5 44.07 34.77 17.49
N SER A 6 43.17 33.76 17.51
CA SER A 6 43.20 32.66 18.51
C SER A 6 42.34 31.43 18.12
N LEU A 7 42.80 30.23 18.51
CA LEU A 7 42.05 28.96 18.67
C LEU A 7 42.74 28.18 19.81
N PRO A 8 41.97 27.48 20.67
CA PRO A 8 42.10 26.01 20.79
C PRO A 8 40.70 25.31 20.91
N VAL A 9 40.47 23.97 20.87
CA VAL A 9 41.18 22.76 21.36
C VAL A 9 41.11 22.60 22.90
N THR A 10 40.77 21.45 23.53
CA THR A 10 40.10 20.18 23.10
C THR A 10 38.80 20.00 23.95
N ASP A 11 38.23 18.90 24.49
CA ASP A 11 38.43 17.43 24.71
C ASP A 11 37.01 16.78 24.79
N ALA A 12 36.68 15.49 24.61
CA ALA A 12 37.26 14.14 24.85
C ALA A 12 36.75 13.43 26.14
N ILE A 13 36.94 12.10 26.23
CA ILE A 13 36.39 11.13 27.23
C ILE A 13 34.89 10.81 27.01
N GLY A 14 34.39 9.57 27.09
CA GLY A 14 35.00 8.23 27.23
C GLY A 14 33.87 7.16 27.21
N GLU A 15 33.97 6.06 26.46
CA GLU A 15 34.71 4.81 26.74
C GLU A 15 33.90 3.73 27.52
N GLN A 16 34.29 2.47 27.34
CA GLN A 16 33.69 1.22 27.85
C GLN A 16 32.35 0.78 27.22
N GLY A 17 32.11 -0.53 26.99
CA GLY A 17 33.00 -1.68 27.15
C GLY A 17 32.24 -2.94 27.60
N GLY A 18 32.15 -3.96 26.74
CA GLY A 18 31.49 -5.22 27.07
C GLY A 18 31.51 -6.22 25.91
N LYS A 19 32.12 -7.39 26.12
CA LYS A 19 32.33 -8.43 25.11
C LYS A 19 32.19 -9.82 25.76
N LEU A 20 31.89 -10.82 24.92
CA LEU A 20 32.01 -12.28 25.13
C LEU A 20 30.70 -13.06 25.41
N SER A 21 30.67 -14.24 24.79
CA SER A 21 29.69 -15.33 24.87
C SER A 21 30.22 -16.43 25.84
N PRO A 22 29.79 -17.73 25.82
CA PRO A 22 28.54 -18.38 25.36
C PRO A 22 27.99 -19.37 26.45
N CYS A 23 27.22 -20.41 26.03
CA CYS A 23 26.91 -21.68 26.74
C CYS A 23 25.80 -21.61 27.82
N GLN A 24 24.71 -22.39 27.70
CA GLN A 24 24.50 -23.79 28.17
C GLN A 24 24.41 -23.91 29.72
N SER A 25 23.52 -24.71 30.35
CA SER A 25 22.69 -25.83 29.85
C SER A 25 21.64 -26.29 30.91
N ARG A 26 20.84 -27.35 30.60
CA ARG A 26 20.43 -28.47 31.53
C ARG A 26 19.33 -28.21 32.63
N GLU A 27 18.41 -29.13 33.06
CA GLU A 27 17.93 -30.50 32.69
C GLU A 27 16.46 -30.78 33.11
N VAL A 28 15.87 -31.91 32.63
CA VAL A 28 14.92 -32.84 33.35
C VAL A 28 13.54 -32.29 33.79
N SER A 29 12.40 -32.98 33.69
CA SER A 29 11.98 -34.32 33.17
C SER A 29 10.45 -34.27 32.89
N ASP A 30 9.72 -35.27 32.37
CA ASP A 30 10.07 -36.64 31.97
C ASP A 30 9.51 -36.92 30.54
N GLY A 31 8.72 -37.94 30.12
CA GLY A 31 8.22 -39.20 30.69
C GLY A 31 6.96 -39.74 29.98
N GLY A 32 6.65 -41.04 30.17
CA GLY A 32 5.34 -41.64 29.87
C GLY A 32 5.08 -42.13 28.43
N ARG A 33 4.77 -43.43 28.30
CA ARG A 33 4.43 -44.12 27.03
C ARG A 33 3.11 -44.87 27.19
N VAL A 34 2.14 -44.66 26.30
CA VAL A 34 1.07 -45.65 26.00
C VAL A 34 0.46 -45.39 24.61
N ARG A 35 -0.20 -46.40 24.04
CA ARG A 35 -0.93 -46.33 22.76
C ARG A 35 -2.42 -46.50 23.01
N THR A 36 -3.26 -45.91 22.16
CA THR A 36 -4.27 -46.64 21.37
C THR A 36 -4.66 -45.81 20.14
N SER A 37 -5.39 -46.43 19.20
CA SER A 37 -5.93 -45.81 18.00
C SER A 37 -7.40 -46.17 17.90
N ASP A 38 -8.29 -45.27 18.30
CA ASP A 38 -9.72 -45.48 18.29
C ASP A 38 -10.44 -44.37 17.52
N LYS A 39 -11.12 -44.74 16.43
CA LYS A 39 -12.22 -43.96 15.87
C LYS A 39 -13.50 -44.38 16.59
N PRO A 40 -14.46 -43.45 16.79
CA PRO A 40 -15.70 -43.66 16.06
C PRO A 40 -16.31 -42.38 15.44
N VAL A 41 -16.63 -42.53 14.15
CA VAL A 41 -17.83 -42.12 13.38
C VAL A 41 -18.77 -40.97 13.86
N SER A 42 -19.36 -40.31 12.84
CA SER A 42 -20.64 -39.57 12.87
C SER A 42 -20.75 -38.22 13.61
N ALA A 43 -20.51 -37.15 12.85
CA ALA A 43 -21.29 -35.91 12.94
C ALA A 43 -21.36 -35.24 11.55
N ALA A 44 -22.25 -35.72 10.67
CA ALA A 44 -22.54 -35.07 9.39
C ALA A 44 -23.72 -34.09 9.59
N LEU A 45 -23.43 -32.79 9.61
CA LEU A 45 -24.42 -31.72 9.49
C LEU A 45 -24.08 -30.90 8.25
N GLN A 46 -25.10 -30.53 7.48
CA GLN A 46 -24.92 -29.88 6.18
C GLN A 46 -24.78 -28.35 6.32
N PRO A 47 -23.96 -27.69 5.49
CA PRO A 47 -23.91 -26.24 5.42
C PRO A 47 -24.92 -25.72 4.39
N ASN A 48 -26.01 -25.09 4.82
CA ASN A 48 -26.95 -24.44 3.91
C ASN A 48 -27.68 -23.20 4.50
N GLU A 49 -27.86 -22.21 3.63
CA GLU A 49 -28.80 -21.08 3.65
C GLU A 49 -28.80 -20.08 4.82
N HIS A 50 -27.82 -19.17 4.85
CA HIS A 50 -27.97 -17.84 5.46
C HIS A 50 -28.47 -16.81 4.42
N SER A 51 -29.77 -16.84 4.12
CA SER A 51 -30.40 -15.92 3.16
C SER A 51 -30.50 -14.48 3.67
N LEU A 52 -29.61 -13.61 3.21
CA LEU A 52 -29.83 -12.15 3.20
C LEU A 52 -30.27 -11.69 1.80
N HIS A 53 -31.55 -11.91 1.49
CA HIS A 53 -32.18 -11.42 0.27
C HIS A 53 -32.37 -9.90 0.32
N LEU A 54 -31.37 -9.15 -0.17
CA LEU A 54 -31.57 -7.80 -0.67
C LEU A 54 -31.90 -7.90 -2.17
N GLY A 55 -33.17 -7.70 -2.50
CA GLY A 55 -33.75 -8.18 -3.78
C GLY A 55 -33.18 -7.53 -5.03
N GLN A 56 -32.90 -8.34 -6.05
CA GLN A 56 -32.49 -7.88 -7.38
C GLN A 56 -33.69 -7.45 -8.23
N THR A 57 -33.76 -6.15 -8.55
CA THR A 57 -34.31 -5.63 -9.82
C THR A 57 -33.44 -4.41 -10.20
N SER A 58 -33.23 -4.02 -11.47
CA SER A 58 -33.78 -4.54 -12.72
C SER A 58 -32.80 -4.32 -13.89
N VAL A 59 -33.04 -5.01 -15.00
CA VAL A 59 -32.53 -4.79 -16.38
C VAL A 59 -31.11 -4.25 -16.61
N GLY A 60 -30.25 -5.16 -17.07
CA GLY A 60 -29.29 -4.97 -18.18
C GLY A 60 -28.75 -3.56 -18.45
N GLN A 61 -27.60 -3.26 -17.84
CA GLN A 61 -26.63 -2.36 -18.46
C GLN A 61 -25.48 -3.19 -19.02
N LEU A 62 -25.18 -2.93 -20.29
CA LEU A 62 -23.86 -3.17 -20.90
C LEU A 62 -22.77 -2.55 -19.97
N PRO A 63 -21.50 -3.00 -20.00
CA PRO A 63 -20.39 -2.20 -19.47
C PRO A 63 -20.20 -0.94 -20.33
N SER A 64 -21.15 -0.01 -20.21
CA SER A 64 -21.00 1.39 -20.57
C SER A 64 -19.76 1.91 -19.87
N ALA A 65 -18.88 2.61 -20.61
CA ALA A 65 -17.58 3.05 -20.12
C ALA A 65 -17.74 3.68 -18.72
N PHE A 66 -16.99 3.17 -17.74
CA PHE A 66 -17.19 3.44 -16.31
C PHE A 66 -17.17 4.95 -16.02
N THR A 67 -18.35 5.56 -15.97
CA THR A 67 -18.50 7.01 -15.81
C THR A 67 -18.35 7.34 -14.33
N LYS A 68 -17.15 7.80 -13.97
CA LYS A 68 -16.74 8.19 -12.61
C LYS A 68 -17.55 9.39 -12.12
N HIS A 69 -18.78 9.13 -11.67
CA HIS A 69 -19.67 10.14 -11.10
C HIS A 69 -19.59 10.15 -9.57
N TRP A 70 -18.37 10.34 -9.07
CA TRP A 70 -18.09 10.46 -7.63
C TRP A 70 -18.75 11.71 -7.05
N LYS A 71 -19.29 11.59 -5.83
CA LYS A 71 -19.99 12.65 -5.08
C LYS A 71 -19.35 12.89 -3.71
N SER A 72 -18.51 11.98 -3.27
CA SER A 72 -17.72 11.96 -2.05
C SER A 72 -16.35 11.34 -2.31
N ASP A 73 -15.42 11.50 -1.38
CA ASP A 73 -14.13 10.83 -1.41
C ASP A 73 -14.23 9.31 -1.15
N ALA A 74 -15.24 8.89 -0.40
CA ALA A 74 -15.59 7.48 -0.21
C ALA A 74 -15.94 6.78 -1.53
N ASP A 75 -16.62 7.46 -2.48
CA ASP A 75 -16.90 6.91 -3.81
C ASP A 75 -15.60 6.69 -4.62
N VAL A 76 -14.64 7.62 -4.49
CA VAL A 76 -13.32 7.51 -5.13
C VAL A 76 -12.56 6.30 -4.56
N LEU A 77 -12.53 6.16 -3.23
CA LEU A 77 -11.91 5.04 -2.54
C LEU A 77 -12.55 3.71 -2.96
N HIS A 78 -13.88 3.61 -2.92
CA HIS A 78 -14.60 2.40 -3.32
C HIS A 78 -14.30 2.00 -4.77
N SER A 79 -14.30 2.97 -5.70
CA SER A 79 -13.99 2.73 -7.11
C SER A 79 -12.54 2.29 -7.36
N CYS A 80 -11.59 2.72 -6.51
CA CYS A 80 -10.19 2.26 -6.58
C CYS A 80 -10.00 0.86 -5.98
N LEU A 81 -10.84 0.45 -5.03
CA LEU A 81 -10.85 -0.90 -4.46
C LEU A 81 -11.51 -1.92 -5.41
N GLU A 82 -12.56 -1.50 -6.13
CA GLU A 82 -13.21 -2.31 -7.15
C GLU A 82 -12.41 -2.39 -8.47
N ASN A 83 -11.86 -1.26 -8.94
CA ASN A 83 -11.08 -1.18 -10.17
C ASN A 83 -9.64 -0.68 -9.94
N LYS A 84 -8.70 -1.58 -10.20
CA LYS A 84 -7.24 -1.37 -10.07
C LYS A 84 -6.69 -0.29 -11.00
N GLU A 85 -7.25 -0.15 -12.20
CA GLU A 85 -6.82 0.88 -13.16
C GLU A 85 -7.15 2.27 -12.64
N ILE A 86 -8.30 2.44 -11.98
CA ILE A 86 -8.67 3.70 -11.30
C ILE A 86 -7.69 4.00 -10.16
N CYS A 87 -7.27 2.97 -9.41
CA CYS A 87 -6.26 3.10 -8.35
C CYS A 87 -4.89 3.52 -8.91
N MET A 88 -4.51 3.03 -10.09
CA MET A 88 -3.30 3.42 -10.82
C MET A 88 -3.38 4.85 -11.35
N GLU A 89 -4.50 5.24 -11.96
CA GLU A 89 -4.75 6.61 -12.43
C GLU A 89 -4.77 7.63 -11.27
N ALA A 90 -5.36 7.25 -10.13
CA ALA A 90 -5.39 8.05 -8.91
C ALA A 90 -3.96 8.36 -8.39
N ALA A 91 -3.10 7.34 -8.32
CA ALA A 91 -1.70 7.52 -7.94
C ALA A 91 -0.95 8.43 -8.92
N CYS A 92 -1.19 8.28 -10.23
CA CYS A 92 -0.63 9.16 -11.25
C CYS A 92 -1.13 10.61 -11.11
N ALA A 93 -2.40 10.82 -10.76
CA ALA A 93 -2.98 12.15 -10.54
C ALA A 93 -2.39 12.84 -9.30
N LEU A 94 -2.24 12.12 -8.18
CA LEU A 94 -1.57 12.64 -6.97
C LEU A 94 -0.12 13.05 -7.24
N TYR A 95 0.58 12.28 -8.07
CA TYR A 95 1.93 12.58 -8.52
C TYR A 95 1.98 13.83 -9.42
N ARG A 96 1.16 13.88 -10.48
CA ARG A 96 1.07 15.04 -11.41
C ARG A 96 0.78 16.35 -10.67
N GLN A 97 -0.06 16.29 -9.64
CA GLN A 97 -0.46 17.46 -8.84
C GLN A 97 0.56 17.84 -7.74
N ARG A 98 1.65 17.08 -7.57
CA ARG A 98 2.69 17.28 -6.53
C ARG A 98 2.17 17.42 -5.09
N LYS A 99 0.93 16.98 -4.80
CA LYS A 99 0.43 16.86 -3.42
C LYS A 99 1.19 15.78 -2.64
N LEU A 100 1.83 14.85 -3.35
CA LEU A 100 2.98 14.10 -2.86
C LEU A 100 4.20 15.04 -2.75
N THR A 101 4.30 15.78 -1.64
CA THR A 101 5.40 16.71 -1.36
C THR A 101 6.69 15.97 -0.98
N PHE A 102 7.29 15.30 -1.96
CA PHE A 102 8.43 14.43 -1.74
C PHE A 102 9.74 15.23 -1.72
N GLN A 103 10.50 15.10 -0.62
CA GLN A 103 11.87 15.59 -0.53
C GLN A 103 12.73 14.92 -1.62
N PRO A 104 13.39 15.66 -2.52
CA PRO A 104 14.09 15.08 -3.68
C PRO A 104 15.35 14.27 -3.33
N THR A 105 15.66 14.11 -2.03
CA THR A 105 16.83 13.40 -1.51
C THR A 105 16.61 11.90 -1.30
N LYS A 106 15.38 11.40 -1.46
CA LYS A 106 15.07 9.96 -1.53
C LYS A 106 14.00 9.69 -2.59
N ARG A 107 14.24 8.72 -3.46
CA ARG A 107 13.18 8.12 -4.30
C ARG A 107 12.29 7.28 -3.37
N ASP A 108 11.18 7.86 -2.94
CA ASP A 108 10.14 7.15 -2.19
C ASP A 108 9.19 6.44 -3.19
N ARG A 109 8.63 5.31 -2.76
CA ARG A 109 7.98 4.26 -3.54
C ARG A 109 6.83 4.74 -4.43
N ALA A 110 6.11 5.80 -4.02
CA ALA A 110 5.06 6.38 -4.84
C ALA A 110 5.61 7.10 -6.11
N THR A 111 6.81 7.67 -6.04
CA THR A 111 7.48 8.26 -7.21
C THR A 111 7.92 7.18 -8.18
N GLU A 112 8.52 6.09 -7.67
CA GLU A 112 8.98 4.97 -8.50
C GLU A 112 7.83 4.27 -9.23
N LEU A 113 6.73 4.01 -8.53
CA LEU A 113 5.53 3.43 -9.14
C LEU A 113 4.86 4.40 -10.13
N ALA A 114 4.82 5.71 -9.87
CA ALA A 114 4.30 6.68 -10.83
C ALA A 114 5.20 6.84 -12.07
N GLU A 115 6.54 6.84 -11.89
CA GLU A 115 7.53 6.82 -12.98
C GLU A 115 7.33 5.59 -13.88
N PHE A 116 7.13 4.41 -13.28
CA PHE A 116 6.83 3.18 -14.02
C PHE A 116 5.48 3.24 -14.75
N LEU A 117 4.39 3.58 -14.05
CA LEU A 117 3.02 3.61 -14.59
C LEU A 117 2.87 4.56 -15.79
N LEU A 118 3.62 5.66 -15.80
CA LEU A 118 3.60 6.69 -16.83
C LEU A 118 4.67 6.50 -17.92
N ASP A 119 5.46 5.43 -17.84
CA ASP A 119 6.59 5.14 -18.74
C ASP A 119 7.59 6.31 -18.85
N GLY A 120 7.90 6.93 -17.71
CA GLY A 120 8.73 8.13 -17.60
C GLY A 120 8.07 9.44 -18.06
N ASN A 121 6.93 9.41 -18.76
CA ASN A 121 6.21 10.63 -19.15
C ASN A 121 5.34 11.15 -18.00
N LEU A 122 5.98 11.84 -17.06
CA LEU A 122 5.37 12.32 -15.81
C LEU A 122 4.14 13.21 -15.95
N GLN A 123 3.84 13.76 -17.14
CA GLN A 123 2.61 14.53 -17.42
C GLN A 123 1.70 13.85 -18.47
N GLY A 124 1.93 12.58 -18.78
CA GLY A 124 1.13 11.79 -19.70
C GLY A 124 -0.06 11.08 -19.05
N PRO A 125 -0.88 10.38 -19.87
CA PRO A 125 -1.85 9.40 -19.40
C PRO A 125 -1.14 8.17 -18.81
N LEU A 126 -1.89 7.31 -18.13
CA LEU A 126 -1.44 5.97 -17.76
C LEU A 126 -0.92 5.20 -18.99
N LYS A 127 0.20 4.49 -18.84
CA LYS A 127 0.87 3.73 -19.91
C LYS A 127 1.04 2.24 -19.65
N ARG A 128 1.06 1.80 -18.39
CA ARG A 128 1.23 0.39 -18.01
C ARG A 128 -0.07 -0.25 -17.54
N THR A 129 -0.24 -1.54 -17.81
CA THR A 129 -1.43 -2.30 -17.38
C THR A 129 -1.31 -2.82 -15.94
N THR A 130 -2.43 -3.30 -15.39
CA THR A 130 -2.50 -3.97 -14.09
C THR A 130 -1.53 -5.17 -14.01
N GLU A 131 -1.41 -5.93 -15.09
CA GLU A 131 -0.57 -7.14 -15.17
C GLU A 131 0.92 -6.80 -15.27
N GLU A 132 1.28 -5.72 -15.97
CA GLU A 132 2.65 -5.22 -16.01
C GLU A 132 3.09 -4.71 -14.63
N LEU A 133 2.20 -3.98 -13.95
CA LEU A 133 2.43 -3.51 -12.57
C LEU A 133 2.64 -4.69 -11.62
N MET A 134 1.81 -5.74 -11.68
CA MET A 134 1.98 -6.95 -10.84
C MET A 134 3.27 -7.73 -11.15
N LYS A 135 3.75 -7.73 -12.40
CA LYS A 135 5.03 -8.36 -12.78
C LYS A 135 6.24 -7.55 -12.32
N HIS A 136 6.13 -6.23 -12.28
CA HIS A 136 7.19 -5.34 -11.81
C HIS A 136 7.28 -5.31 -10.28
N ASP A 137 6.13 -5.21 -9.60
CA ASP A 137 6.03 -5.13 -8.14
C ASP A 137 4.75 -5.82 -7.64
N PRO A 138 4.84 -7.07 -7.13
CA PRO A 138 3.71 -7.80 -6.58
C PRO A 138 3.04 -7.16 -5.34
N GLN A 139 3.63 -6.11 -4.78
CA GLN A 139 3.11 -5.34 -3.63
C GLN A 139 2.66 -3.92 -4.05
N ALA A 140 2.66 -3.59 -5.34
CA ALA A 140 2.20 -2.29 -5.83
C ALA A 140 0.73 -2.04 -5.47
N HIS A 141 -0.17 -2.98 -5.78
CA HIS A 141 -1.61 -2.82 -5.55
C HIS A 141 -1.93 -2.46 -4.10
N ASN A 142 -1.41 -3.20 -3.12
CA ASN A 142 -1.65 -2.90 -1.72
C ASN A 142 -1.00 -1.58 -1.24
N PHE A 143 0.03 -1.10 -1.93
CA PHE A 143 0.59 0.23 -1.71
C PHE A 143 -0.30 1.33 -2.34
N LEU A 144 -0.85 1.12 -3.53
CA LEU A 144 -1.79 2.04 -4.17
C LEU A 144 -3.10 2.14 -3.38
N GLU A 145 -3.67 1.03 -2.90
CA GLU A 145 -4.83 0.98 -1.99
C GLU A 145 -4.59 1.87 -0.75
N LYS A 146 -3.41 1.71 -0.12
CA LYS A 146 -2.99 2.53 1.03
C LYS A 146 -2.79 4.00 0.67
N MET A 147 -2.33 4.33 -0.54
CA MET A 147 -2.27 5.71 -1.01
C MET A 147 -3.67 6.30 -1.19
N VAL A 148 -4.59 5.62 -1.88
CA VAL A 148 -5.95 6.13 -2.10
C VAL A 148 -6.67 6.33 -0.75
N LEU A 149 -6.57 5.38 0.18
CA LEU A 149 -7.15 5.53 1.52
C LEU A 149 -6.51 6.67 2.36
N ARG A 150 -5.27 7.08 2.04
CA ARG A 150 -4.56 8.20 2.68
C ARG A 150 -4.81 9.55 2.02
N TYR A 151 -5.34 9.56 0.80
CA TYR A 151 -5.44 10.74 -0.07
C TYR A 151 -6.81 10.85 -0.78
N SER A 152 -7.84 10.14 -0.30
CA SER A 152 -9.19 10.11 -0.91
C SER A 152 -9.77 11.51 -1.08
N GLU A 153 -9.78 12.31 -0.02
CA GLU A 153 -10.20 13.72 -0.02
C GLU A 153 -9.44 14.53 -1.09
N GLN A 154 -8.13 14.30 -1.19
CA GLN A 154 -7.27 15.02 -2.13
C GLN A 154 -7.49 14.60 -3.58
N LEU A 155 -7.82 13.33 -3.82
CA LEU A 155 -8.23 12.79 -5.12
C LEU A 155 -9.61 13.33 -5.53
N PHE A 156 -10.56 13.38 -4.61
CA PHE A 156 -11.87 13.95 -4.84
C PHE A 156 -11.79 15.44 -5.18
N ASP A 157 -10.94 16.20 -4.47
CA ASP A 157 -10.59 17.60 -4.80
C ASP A 157 -9.83 17.74 -6.15
N ILE A 158 -9.08 16.74 -6.60
CA ILE A 158 -8.52 16.74 -7.98
C ILE A 158 -9.64 16.60 -9.01
N TYR A 159 -10.53 15.62 -8.80
CA TYR A 159 -11.64 15.29 -9.70
C TYR A 159 -12.68 16.42 -9.78
N MET A 160 -13.19 16.89 -8.64
CA MET A 160 -14.24 17.94 -8.58
C MET A 160 -13.79 19.25 -9.23
N ASN A 161 -12.55 19.67 -8.96
CA ASN A 161 -11.95 20.86 -9.55
C ASN A 161 -11.27 20.60 -10.92
N LYS A 162 -11.41 19.37 -11.46
CA LYS A 162 -10.87 18.92 -12.77
C LYS A 162 -9.39 19.25 -12.97
N ARG A 163 -8.61 19.25 -11.89
CA ARG A 163 -7.22 19.74 -11.86
C ARG A 163 -6.26 18.83 -12.63
N ASP A 164 -6.65 17.57 -12.84
CA ASP A 164 -5.90 16.61 -13.64
C ASP A 164 -6.68 16.22 -14.92
N PRO A 165 -6.05 16.23 -16.11
CA PRO A 165 -6.75 15.95 -17.36
C PRO A 165 -7.05 14.44 -17.57
N PHE A 166 -6.41 13.54 -16.82
CA PHE A 166 -6.57 12.09 -16.92
C PHE A 166 -7.25 11.47 -15.70
N PHE A 167 -7.83 12.28 -14.81
CA PHE A 167 -8.58 11.83 -13.63
C PHE A 167 -9.89 12.63 -13.54
N ARG A 168 -10.92 12.09 -14.19
CA ARG A 168 -12.22 12.70 -14.50
C ARG A 168 -13.30 11.64 -14.53
#